data_AF-A0A9D2VLW8-F1
#
_entry.id   AF-A0A9D2VLW8-F1
#
_cell.length_a   1.000
_cell.length_b   1.000
_cell.length_c   1.000
_cell.angle_alpha   90.00
_cell.angle_beta   90.00
_cell.angle_gamma   90.00
#
_symmetry.space_group_name_H-M   'P 1'
#
loop_
_entity.id
_entity.type
_entity.pdbx_description
1 polymer ?
#
loop_
_entity_poly.entity_id
_entity_poly.type
_entity_poly.pdbx_seq_one_letter_code
_entity_poly.pdbx_strand_id
1 'polypeptide(L)' 'MPIVLRLDRIMADRGISLNELAEKVGITNVNLSRIKTGKIRAVRFSTLDMLCEVLDCQPGDILEHMAWDEYRRLFPDD' A
#
# COMPACT_ATOMS: atom_id res chain seq x y z
N MET A 1 -10.82 -2.70 -10.76
CA MET A 1 -10.54 -3.89 -9.93
C MET A 1 -10.56 -3.42 -8.49
N PRO A 2 -11.53 -3.84 -7.66
CA PRO A 2 -11.76 -3.17 -6.38
C PRO A 2 -10.85 -3.66 -5.24
N ILE A 3 -9.65 -4.15 -5.55
CA ILE A 3 -8.64 -4.48 -4.54
C ILE A 3 -7.66 -3.31 -4.48
N VAL A 4 -7.52 -2.71 -3.29
CA VAL A 4 -6.63 -1.57 -3.03
C VAL A 4 -5.64 -1.91 -1.93
N LEU A 5 -4.50 -1.21 -1.92
CA LEU A 5 -3.51 -1.32 -0.86
C LEU A 5 -3.69 -0.16 0.12
N ARG A 6 -3.88 -0.46 1.41
CA ARG A 6 -4.10 0.45 2.54
C ARG A 6 -2.85 0.62 3.39
N LEU A 7 -1.74 0.86 2.71
CA LEU A 7 -0.46 1.07 3.37
C LEU A 7 -0.46 2.34 4.25
N ASP A 8 -1.27 3.34 3.89
CA ASP A 8 -1.48 4.57 4.66
C ASP A 8 -1.89 4.31 6.13
N ARG A 9 -2.82 3.39 6.35
CA ARG A 9 -3.32 3.01 7.69
C ARG A 9 -2.20 2.42 8.54
N ILE A 10 -1.52 1.40 8.01
CA ILE A 10 -0.46 0.70 8.74
C ILE A 10 0.74 1.62 9.02
N MET A 11 1.11 2.48 8.06
CA MET A 11 2.17 3.46 8.29
C MET A 11 1.83 4.44 9.42
N ALA A 12 0.58 4.91 9.50
CA ALA A 12 0.13 5.80 10.56
C ALA A 12 0.18 5.09 11.92
N ASP A 13 -0.28 3.83 11.99
CA ASP A 13 -0.27 3.02 13.21
C ASP A 13 1.15 2.73 13.70
N ARG A 14 2.13 2.61 12.78
CA ARG A 14 3.55 2.40 13.10
C ARG A 14 4.36 3.68 13.29
N GLY A 15 3.79 4.85 13.00
CA GLY A 15 4.48 6.13 13.10
C GLY A 15 5.69 6.28 12.16
N ILE A 16 5.73 5.52 11.07
CA ILE A 16 6.87 5.50 10.12
C ILE A 16 6.63 6.44 8.94
N SER A 17 7.67 7.17 8.54
CA SER A 17 7.61 8.06 7.38
C SER A 17 7.69 7.29 6.05
N LEU A 18 7.18 7.89 4.97
CA LEU A 18 7.29 7.31 3.62
C LEU A 18 8.75 7.11 3.20
N ASN A 19 9.59 8.11 3.45
CA ASN A 19 11.01 8.06 3.09
C ASN A 19 11.74 6.94 3.83
N GLU A 20 11.51 6.82 5.13
CA GLU A 20 12.13 5.77 5.94
C GLU A 20 11.66 4.37 5.51
N LEU A 21 10.36 4.20 5.24
CA LEU A 21 9.84 2.92 4.75
C LEU A 21 10.41 2.57 3.37
N ALA A 22 10.57 3.54 2.48
CA ALA A 22 11.14 3.34 1.15
C ALA A 22 12.59 2.86 1.23
N GLU A 23 13.39 3.44 2.13
CA GLU A 23 14.76 3.02 2.42
C GLU A 23 14.84 1.60 2.97
N LYS A 24 14.00 1.26 3.97
CA LYS A 24 13.98 -0.07 4.58
C LYS A 24 13.53 -1.18 3.62
N VAL A 25 12.54 -0.90 2.77
CA VAL A 25 11.97 -1.86 1.80
C VAL A 25 12.82 -1.95 0.52
N GLY A 26 13.68 -0.96 0.26
CA GLY A 26 14.52 -0.93 -0.94
C GLY A 26 13.77 -0.60 -2.22
N ILE A 27 12.72 0.23 -2.14
CA ILE A 27 11.97 0.71 -3.32
C ILE A 27 11.95 2.23 -3.40
N THR A 28 11.73 2.77 -4.59
CA THR A 28 11.70 4.23 -4.76
C THR A 28 10.52 4.85 -4.02
N ASN A 29 10.72 6.06 -3.47
CA ASN A 29 9.65 6.85 -2.85
C ASN A 29 8.44 7.05 -3.78
N VAL A 30 8.68 7.18 -5.08
CA VAL A 30 7.61 7.30 -6.09
C VAL A 30 6.76 6.02 -6.14
N ASN A 31 7.39 4.84 -6.14
CA ASN A 31 6.67 3.58 -6.15
C ASN A 31 5.89 3.38 -4.83
N LEU A 32 6.55 3.62 -3.69
CA LEU A 32 5.90 3.52 -2.38
C LEU A 32 4.74 4.52 -2.22
N SER A 33 4.85 5.73 -2.78
CA SER A 33 3.76 6.71 -2.80
C SER A 33 2.53 6.22 -3.57
N ARG A 34 2.74 5.54 -4.70
CA ARG A 34 1.64 4.90 -5.46
C ARG A 34 0.99 3.76 -4.69
N ILE A 35 1.78 2.98 -3.96
CA ILE A 35 1.27 1.93 -3.06
C ILE A 35 0.44 2.57 -1.92
N LYS A 36 0.98 3.60 -1.25
CA LYS A 36 0.31 4.32 -0.15
C LYS A 36 -1.04 4.90 -0.57
N THR A 37 -1.13 5.44 -1.78
CA THR A 37 -2.35 6.07 -2.30
C THR A 37 -3.32 5.08 -2.93
N GLY A 38 -3.01 3.78 -2.96
CA GLY A 38 -3.80 2.76 -3.64
C GLY A 38 -3.78 2.84 -5.17
N LYS A 39 -3.04 3.78 -5.77
CA LYS A 39 -2.93 4.02 -7.22
C LYS A 39 -1.91 3.08 -7.91
N ILE A 40 -2.00 1.80 -7.60
CA ILE A 40 -1.15 0.74 -8.15
C ILE A 40 -1.99 -0.42 -8.68
N ARG A 41 -1.62 -0.96 -9.85
CA ARG A 41 -2.37 -2.06 -10.49
C ARG A 41 -1.91 -3.45 -10.05
N ALA A 42 -0.67 -3.55 -9.56
CA ALA A 42 -0.08 -4.81 -9.11
C ALA A 42 1.05 -4.55 -8.12
N VAL A 43 1.18 -5.43 -7.13
CA VAL A 43 2.34 -5.49 -6.22
C VAL A 43 2.99 -6.87 -6.36
N ARG A 44 4.32 -6.94 -6.32
CA ARG A 44 5.01 -8.23 -6.25
C ARG A 44 4.90 -8.77 -4.83
N PHE A 45 4.75 -10.08 -4.67
CA PHE A 45 4.75 -10.68 -3.33
C PHE A 45 6.02 -10.40 -2.55
N SER A 46 7.19 -10.34 -3.19
CA SER A 46 8.44 -9.94 -2.51
C SER A 46 8.39 -8.53 -1.94
N THR A 47 7.72 -7.59 -2.62
CA THR A 47 7.52 -6.24 -2.07
C THR A 47 6.52 -6.27 -0.92
N LEU A 48 5.44 -7.04 -1.04
CA LEU A 48 4.45 -7.19 0.02
C LEU A 48 5.05 -7.84 1.28
N ASP A 49 5.88 -8.86 1.10
CA ASP A 49 6.63 -9.56 2.15
C ASP A 49 7.55 -8.61 2.92
N MET A 50 8.39 -7.85 2.21
CA MET A 50 9.25 -6.82 2.81
C MET A 50 8.45 -5.74 3.55
N LEU A 51 7.30 -5.32 3.02
CA LEU A 51 6.41 -4.38 3.72
C LEU A 51 5.87 -4.98 5.01
N CYS A 52 5.46 -6.25 4.98
CA CYS A 52 4.95 -6.97 6.15
C CYS A 52 6.03 -7.12 7.23
N GLU A 53 7.26 -7.45 6.85
CA GLU A 53 8.39 -7.59 7.76
C GLU A 53 8.76 -6.25 8.41
N VAL A 54 8.89 -5.17 7.63
CA VAL A 54 9.27 -3.85 8.15
C VAL A 54 8.19 -3.24 9.03
N LEU A 55 6.92 -3.46 8.68
CA LEU A 55 5.77 -2.88 9.39
C LEU A 55 5.18 -3.79 10.46
N ASP A 56 5.75 -4.99 10.66
CA ASP A 56 5.22 -6.01 11.57
C ASP A 56 3.71 -6.20 11.39
N CYS A 57 3.29 -6.53 10.17
CA CYS A 57 1.87 -6.71 9.82
C CYS A 57 1.67 -7.91 8.90
N GLN A 58 0.41 -8.29 8.68
CA GLN A 58 0.04 -9.35 7.75
C GLN A 58 -0.39 -8.76 6.40
N PRO A 59 -0.32 -9.53 5.29
CA PRO A 59 -0.82 -9.09 4.00
C PRO A 59 -2.29 -8.63 4.02
N GLY A 60 -3.12 -9.25 4.85
CA GLY A 60 -4.53 -8.89 5.03
C GLY A 60 -4.75 -7.52 5.68
N ASP A 61 -3.75 -6.98 6.37
CA ASP A 61 -3.82 -5.63 6.95
C ASP A 61 -3.59 -4.55 5.87
N ILE A 62 -2.87 -4.91 4.79
CA ILE A 62 -2.56 -4.01 3.67
C ILE A 62 -3.60 -4.15 2.56
N LEU A 63 -4.10 -5.35 2.28
CA LEU A 63 -5.01 -5.61 1.15
C LEU A 63 -6.47 -5.44 1.57
N GLU A 64 -7.19 -4.57 0.89
CA GLU A 64 -8.62 -4.33 1.12
C GLU A 64 -9.43 -4.53 -0.16
N HIS A 65 -10.52 -5.29 -0.08
CA HIS A 65 -11.52 -5.38 -1.14
C HIS A 65 -12.64 -4.38 -0.87
N MET A 66 -12.91 -3.50 -1.83
CA MET A 66 -13.91 -2.44 -1.75
C MET A 66 -15.16 -2.77 -2.58
N ALA A 67 -16.26 -2.05 -2.33
CA ALA A 67 -17.39 -2.07 -3.26
C ALA A 67 -17.00 -1.40 -4.58
N TRP A 68 -17.53 -1.89 -5.71
CA TRP A 68 -17.16 -1.36 -7.03
C TRP A 68 -17.56 0.11 -7.22
N ASP A 69 -18.74 0.50 -6.72
CA ASP A 69 -19.22 1.88 -6.78
C ASP A 69 -18.35 2.83 -5.94
N GLU A 70 -17.84 2.36 -4.81
CA GLU A 70 -16.93 3.11 -3.95
C GLU A 70 -15.57 3.28 -4.64
N TYR A 71 -15.03 2.20 -5.20
CA TYR A 71 -13.78 2.22 -5.95
C TYR A 71 -13.82 3.25 -7.09
N ARG A 72 -14.89 3.27 -7.89
CA ARG A 72 -15.03 4.23 -9.00
C ARG A 72 -15.15 5.69 -8.56
N ARG A 73 -15.68 5.95 -7.37
CA ARG A 73 -15.73 7.31 -6.81
C ARG A 73 -14.36 7.79 -6.35
N LEU A 74 -13.58 6.90 -5.73
CA LEU A 74 -12.25 7.23 -5.19
C LEU A 74 -11.15 7.25 -6.26
N PHE A 75 -11.30 6.43 -7.31
CA PHE A 75 -10.35 6.26 -8.41
C PHE A 75 -11.06 6.47 -9.76
N PRO A 76 -11.55 7.68 -10.07
CA PRO A 76 -12.33 7.94 -11.28
C PRO A 76 -11.51 7.84 -12.58
N ASP A 77 -10.19 8.03 -12.49
CA ASP A 77 -9.27 8.07 -13.62
C ASP A 77 -8.56 6.72 -13.91
N ASP A 78 -8.87 5.66 -13.15
CA ASP A 78 -8.14 4.37 -13.17
C ASP A 78 -8.89 3.24 -13.92
#